data_AF-S5VP77-F1
#
_entry.id   AF-S5VP77-F1
#
_cell.length_a   1.000
_cell.length_b   1.000
_cell.length_c   1.000
_cell.angle_alpha   90.00
_cell.angle_beta   90.00
_cell.angle_gamma   90.00
#
_symmetry.space_group_name_H-M   'P 1'
#
loop_
_entity.id
_entity.type
_entity.pdbx_description
1 polymer ?
#
loop_
_entity_poly.entity_id
_entity_poly.type
_entity_poly.pdbx_seq_one_letter_code
_entity_poly.pdbx_strand_id
1 'polypeptide(L)'
;MTICGLISHLRWVEHHWVQVMFLGEEPEGPLATATDDDPDPEMRTAVDVPLPRLLAEYEEQSARYRRLVADSDLDSTAKRPIGDGRHVDLRWVVLHLIEEISRHNGHLDIVRELVDGQTGV
;
A
#
# COMPACT_ATOMS: atom_id res chain seq x y z
N MET A 1 5.78 -1.39 -14.78
CA MET A 1 4.51 -1.19 -14.04
C MET A 1 3.45 -2.08 -14.66
N THR A 2 2.80 -2.94 -13.88
CA THR A 2 1.78 -3.90 -14.33
C THR A 2 0.55 -3.80 -13.42
N ILE A 3 -0.61 -4.31 -13.86
CA ILE A 3 -1.82 -4.36 -13.02
C ILE A 3 -1.55 -5.13 -11.72
N CYS A 4 -0.93 -6.32 -11.83
CA CYS A 4 -0.56 -7.13 -10.66
C CYS A 4 0.40 -6.38 -9.73
N GLY A 5 1.42 -5.71 -10.28
CA GLY A 5 2.37 -4.93 -9.51
C GLY A 5 1.72 -3.77 -8.75
N LEU A 6 0.79 -3.06 -9.38
CA LEU A 6 0.05 -1.97 -8.74
C LEU A 6 -0.87 -2.46 -7.61
N ILE A 7 -1.61 -3.56 -7.82
CA ILE A 7 -2.47 -4.14 -6.77
C ILE A 7 -1.62 -4.64 -5.59
N SER A 8 -0.51 -5.32 -5.88
CA SER A 8 0.44 -5.76 -4.85
C SER A 8 1.00 -4.57 -4.06
N HIS A 9 1.42 -3.52 -4.75
CA HIS A 9 1.92 -2.30 -4.12
C HIS A 9 0.88 -1.67 -3.18
N LEU A 10 -0.37 -1.50 -3.64
CA LEU A 10 -1.44 -0.93 -2.80
C LEU A 10 -1.68 -1.75 -1.52
N ARG A 11 -1.59 -3.07 -1.61
CA ARG A 11 -1.66 -3.95 -0.43
C ARG A 11 -0.49 -3.73 0.52
N TRP A 12 0.73 -3.66 0.01
CA TRP A 12 1.93 -3.55 0.84
C TRP A 12 2.19 -2.14 1.38
N VAL A 13 1.77 -1.09 0.67
CA VAL A 13 1.84 0.30 1.16
C VAL A 13 0.86 0.52 2.32
N GLU A 14 -0.35 -0.07 2.26
CA GLU A 14 -1.25 -0.12 3.43
C GLU A 14 -0.60 -0.85 4.60
N HIS A 15 0.02 -2.01 4.35
CA HIS A 15 0.73 -2.74 5.40
C HIS A 15 1.86 -1.93 6.03
N HIS A 16 2.68 -1.29 5.19
CA HIS A 16 3.81 -0.48 5.65
C HIS A 16 3.34 0.64 6.56
N TRP A 17 2.36 1.44 6.13
CA TRP A 17 1.96 2.61 6.91
C TRP A 17 1.17 2.25 8.17
N VAL A 18 0.37 1.19 8.12
CA VAL A 18 -0.50 0.78 9.23
C VAL A 18 0.24 -0.11 10.23
N GLN A 19 0.78 -1.22 9.78
CA GLN A 19 1.48 -2.16 10.67
C GLN A 19 2.89 -1.68 11.02
N VAL A 20 3.70 -1.37 10.01
CA VAL A 20 5.12 -1.09 10.26
C VAL A 20 5.29 0.28 10.90
N MET A 21 4.75 1.33 10.28
CA MET A 21 4.95 2.70 10.73
C MET A 21 4.09 3.04 11.95
N PHE A 22 2.77 2.86 11.83
CA PHE A 22 1.84 3.27 12.88
C PHE A 22 1.89 2.35 14.11
N LEU A 23 1.79 1.03 13.95
CA LEU A 23 1.84 0.08 15.07
C LEU A 23 3.26 -0.29 15.52
N GLY A 24 4.27 -0.07 14.68
CA GLY A 24 5.66 -0.40 15.01
C GLY A 24 6.02 -1.88 14.78
N GLU A 25 5.16 -2.65 14.10
CA GLU A 25 5.44 -4.04 13.73
C GLU A 25 6.68 -4.11 12.80
N GLU A 26 7.32 -5.27 12.74
CA GLU A 26 8.39 -5.50 11.77
C GLU A 26 7.80 -5.68 10.36
N PRO A 27 8.51 -5.24 9.30
CA PRO A 27 8.06 -5.49 7.94
C PRO A 27 8.03 -6.98 7.63
N GLU A 28 7.02 -7.40 6.88
CA GLU A 28 6.84 -8.79 6.47
C GLU A 28 6.85 -8.93 4.94
N GLY A 29 6.89 -10.18 4.47
CA GLY A 29 6.78 -10.51 3.05
C GLY A 29 7.83 -9.81 2.18
N PRO A 30 7.46 -9.27 1.00
CA PRO A 30 8.40 -8.59 0.11
C PRO A 30 9.10 -7.40 0.76
N LEU A 31 8.42 -6.64 1.63
CA LEU A 31 9.02 -5.47 2.29
C LEU A 31 10.16 -5.84 3.24
N ALA A 32 10.15 -7.06 3.80
CA ALA A 32 11.27 -7.57 4.60
C ALA A 32 12.54 -7.81 3.77
N THR A 33 12.42 -7.81 2.45
CA THR A 33 13.52 -8.04 1.50
C THR A 33 13.87 -6.81 0.66
N ALA A 34 13.23 -5.67 0.93
CA ALA A 34 13.50 -4.42 0.22
C ALA A 34 14.94 -3.95 0.47
N THR A 35 15.59 -3.45 -0.57
CA THR A 35 16.95 -2.90 -0.53
C THR A 35 17.01 -1.59 -1.30
N ASP A 36 18.14 -0.86 -1.20
CA ASP A 36 18.34 0.37 -1.99
C ASP A 36 18.30 0.10 -3.52
N ASP A 37 18.69 -1.11 -3.95
CA ASP A 37 18.70 -1.51 -5.36
C ASP A 37 17.35 -2.10 -5.84
N ASP A 38 16.51 -2.57 -4.92
CA ASP A 38 15.13 -3.07 -5.18
C ASP A 38 14.21 -2.60 -4.04
N PRO A 39 13.80 -1.31 -4.05
CA PRO A 39 13.02 -0.72 -2.95
C PRO A 39 11.56 -1.19 -2.93
N ASP A 40 11.03 -1.63 -4.07
CA ASP A 40 9.63 -2.04 -4.26
C ASP A 40 9.53 -3.50 -4.77
N PRO A 41 10.09 -4.49 -4.05
CA PRO A 41 10.14 -5.88 -4.51
C PRO A 41 8.75 -6.49 -4.68
N GLU A 42 7.74 -5.97 -3.99
CA GLU A 42 6.34 -6.37 -4.13
C GLU A 42 5.77 -6.04 -5.52
N MET A 43 6.24 -4.97 -6.18
CA MET A 43 5.80 -4.64 -7.53
C MET A 43 6.34 -5.65 -8.54
N ARG A 44 7.59 -6.06 -8.36
CA ARG A 44 8.30 -6.97 -9.27
C ARG A 44 7.81 -8.41 -9.13
N THR A 45 7.66 -8.89 -7.91
CA THR A 45 7.29 -10.29 -7.62
C THR A 45 5.82 -10.62 -7.88
N ALA A 46 4.95 -9.61 -7.92
CA ALA A 46 3.52 -9.79 -8.14
C ALA A 46 3.13 -10.42 -9.50
N VAL A 47 4.00 -10.33 -10.50
CA VAL A 47 3.71 -10.88 -11.84
C VAL A 47 3.59 -12.41 -11.85
N ASP A 48 4.20 -13.07 -10.87
CA ASP A 48 4.16 -14.53 -10.71
C ASP A 48 3.01 -14.99 -9.81
N VAL A 49 2.20 -14.06 -9.28
CA VAL A 49 1.08 -14.34 -8.37
C VAL A 49 -0.25 -14.24 -9.14
N PRO A 50 -1.15 -15.23 -9.01
CA PRO A 50 -2.47 -15.14 -9.63
C PRO A 50 -3.25 -13.90 -9.18
N LEU A 51 -3.83 -13.16 -10.12
CA LEU A 51 -4.58 -11.93 -9.84
C LEU A 51 -5.69 -12.10 -8.76
N PRO A 52 -6.51 -13.17 -8.76
CA PRO A 52 -7.52 -13.35 -7.71
C PRO A 52 -6.93 -13.44 -6.31
N ARG A 53 -5.70 -13.96 -6.17
CA ARG A 53 -5.00 -14.02 -4.89
C ARG A 53 -4.56 -12.63 -4.45
N LEU A 54 -3.99 -11.83 -5.35
CA LEU A 54 -3.58 -10.45 -5.04
C LEU A 54 -4.77 -9.60 -4.60
N LEU A 55 -5.92 -9.74 -5.28
CA LEU A 55 -7.15 -9.05 -4.91
C LEU A 55 -7.65 -9.47 -3.52
N ALA A 56 -7.68 -10.78 -3.23
CA ALA A 56 -8.09 -11.28 -1.93
C ALA A 56 -7.16 -10.81 -0.79
N GLU A 57 -5.84 -10.83 -1.02
CA GLU A 57 -4.85 -10.33 -0.06
C GLU A 57 -4.98 -8.81 0.16
N TYR A 58 -5.33 -8.05 -0.89
CA TYR A 58 -5.59 -6.62 -0.75
C TYR A 58 -6.88 -6.34 0.02
N GLU A 59 -7.97 -7.05 -0.27
CA GLU A 59 -9.24 -6.93 0.47
C GLU A 59 -9.07 -7.26 1.96
N GLU A 60 -8.32 -8.31 2.29
CA GLU A 60 -8.02 -8.68 3.67
C GLU A 60 -7.25 -7.56 4.40
N GLN A 61 -6.22 -7.01 3.75
CA GLN A 61 -5.43 -5.92 4.31
C GLN A 61 -6.27 -4.65 4.49
N SER A 62 -7.12 -4.30 3.52
CA SER A 62 -8.02 -3.15 3.61
C SER A 62 -9.04 -3.34 4.75
N ALA A 63 -9.55 -4.55 4.96
CA ALA A 63 -10.43 -4.85 6.09
C ALA A 63 -9.71 -4.70 7.44
N ARG A 64 -8.42 -5.07 7.54
CA ARG A 64 -7.60 -4.84 8.74
C ARG A 64 -7.37 -3.35 8.98
N TYR A 65 -7.01 -2.60 7.94
CA TYR A 65 -6.86 -1.15 7.98
C TYR A 65 -8.13 -0.45 8.50
N ARG A 66 -9.31 -0.79 7.96
CA ARG A 66 -10.59 -0.20 8.38
C ARG A 66 -10.89 -0.43 9.86
N ARG A 67 -10.64 -1.66 10.37
CA ARG A 67 -10.79 -1.96 11.80
C ARG A 67 -9.84 -1.12 12.65
N LEU A 68 -8.57 -1.06 12.27
CA LEU A 68 -7.57 -0.29 13.00
C LEU A 68 -7.93 1.19 13.10
N VAL A 69 -8.35 1.80 11.98
CA VAL A 69 -8.74 3.21 11.96
C VAL A 69 -9.99 3.46 12.80
N ALA A 70 -10.95 2.55 12.79
CA ALA A 70 -12.17 2.66 13.60
C ALA A 70 -11.90 2.56 15.11
N ASP A 71 -10.89 1.76 15.50
CA ASP A 71 -10.55 1.49 16.90
C ASP A 71 -9.49 2.45 17.48
N SER A 72 -8.97 3.40 16.68
CA SER A 72 -7.86 4.29 17.06
C SER A 72 -8.25 5.77 17.03
N ASP A 73 -7.63 6.59 17.88
CA ASP A 73 -7.74 8.04 17.80
C ASP A 73 -6.88 8.57 16.64
N LEU A 74 -7.44 9.46 15.81
CA LEU A 74 -6.75 10.09 14.69
C LEU A 74 -5.53 10.92 15.12
N ASP A 75 -5.50 11.41 16.37
CA ASP A 75 -4.36 12.15 16.91
C ASP A 75 -3.28 11.22 17.52
N SER A 76 -3.48 9.90 17.46
CA SER A 76 -2.49 8.92 17.90
C SER A 76 -1.23 8.99 17.05
N THR A 77 -0.07 8.98 17.70
CA THR A 77 1.24 9.10 17.05
C THR A 77 1.80 7.73 16.63
N ALA A 78 2.31 7.65 15.40
CA ALA A 78 2.98 6.47 14.87
C ALA A 78 4.19 6.05 15.71
N LYS A 79 4.46 4.73 15.79
CA LYS A 79 5.58 4.20 16.58
C LYS A 79 6.93 4.38 15.90
N ARG A 80 7.00 4.40 14.57
CA ARG A 80 8.25 4.65 13.82
C ARG A 80 8.27 6.07 13.25
N PRO A 81 9.43 6.73 13.21
CA PRO A 81 9.58 8.03 12.57
C PRO A 81 9.63 7.90 11.03
N ILE A 82 9.13 8.91 10.33
CA ILE A 82 9.38 9.06 8.89
C ILE A 82 10.82 9.52 8.63
N GLY A 83 11.23 9.63 7.36
CA GLY A 83 12.63 9.86 6.96
C GLY A 83 13.29 11.13 7.53
N ASP A 84 12.51 12.14 7.94
CA ASP A 84 13.04 13.35 8.60
C ASP A 84 13.03 13.29 10.14
N GLY A 85 12.74 12.13 10.72
CA GLY A 85 12.72 11.88 12.16
C GLY A 85 11.40 12.23 12.86
N ARG A 86 10.42 12.81 12.16
CA ARG A 86 9.12 13.12 12.77
C ARG A 86 8.30 11.85 12.98
N HIS A 87 7.53 11.83 14.06
CA HIS A 87 6.45 10.86 14.22
C HIS A 87 5.12 11.51 13.82
N VAL A 88 4.52 11.01 12.76
CA VAL A 88 3.25 11.50 12.22
C VAL A 88 2.07 10.91 12.99
N ASP A 89 0.93 11.60 13.00
CA ASP A 89 -0.31 11.07 13.59
C ASP A 89 -1.08 10.17 12.59
N LEU A 90 -2.07 9.45 13.10
CA LEU A 90 -2.91 8.57 12.27
C LEU A 90 -3.67 9.35 11.21
N ARG A 91 -4.09 10.59 11.49
CA ARG A 91 -4.72 11.48 10.50
C ARG A 91 -3.82 11.68 9.28
N TRP A 92 -2.55 11.98 9.50
CA TRP A 92 -1.57 12.13 8.44
C TRP A 92 -1.40 10.83 7.65
N VAL A 93 -1.31 9.68 8.34
CA VAL A 93 -1.18 8.37 7.70
C VAL A 93 -2.37 8.07 6.79
N VAL A 94 -3.60 8.30 7.27
CA VAL A 94 -4.83 8.11 6.48
C VAL A 94 -4.83 9.01 5.24
N LEU A 95 -4.48 10.29 5.40
CA LEU A 95 -4.41 11.22 4.28
C LEU A 95 -3.36 10.77 3.24
N HIS A 96 -2.19 10.34 3.70
CA HIS A 96 -1.14 9.84 2.82
C HIS A 96 -1.58 8.59 2.04
N LEU A 97 -2.28 7.64 2.69
CA LEU A 97 -2.83 6.47 2.00
C LEU A 97 -3.90 6.84 0.97
N ILE A 98 -4.74 7.85 1.23
CA ILE A 98 -5.70 8.35 0.24
C ILE A 98 -4.96 8.91 -0.99
N GLU A 99 -3.90 9.67 -0.79
CA GLU A 99 -3.08 10.20 -1.89
C GLU A 99 -2.42 9.09 -2.71
N GLU A 100 -1.79 8.10 -2.06
CA GLU A 100 -1.17 6.96 -2.72
C GLU A 100 -2.18 6.14 -3.52
N ILE A 101 -3.30 5.76 -2.89
CA ILE A 101 -4.35 4.99 -3.56
C ILE A 101 -4.90 5.76 -4.76
N SER A 102 -5.15 7.06 -4.62
CA SER A 102 -5.65 7.89 -5.71
C SER A 102 -4.65 8.00 -6.87
N ARG A 103 -3.36 8.19 -6.57
CA ARG A 103 -2.29 8.24 -7.59
C ARG A 103 -2.22 6.92 -8.36
N HIS A 104 -2.19 5.80 -7.65
CA HIS A 104 -2.06 4.49 -8.27
C HIS A 104 -3.34 4.00 -8.95
N ASN A 105 -4.52 4.49 -8.53
CA ASN A 105 -5.76 4.27 -9.27
C ASN A 105 -5.71 4.94 -10.66
N GLY A 106 -5.13 6.14 -10.77
CA GLY A 106 -4.88 6.77 -12.07
C GLY A 106 -3.92 5.95 -12.96
N HIS A 107 -2.87 5.37 -12.37
CA HIS A 107 -1.98 4.46 -13.12
C HIS A 107 -2.69 3.19 -13.57
N LEU A 108 -3.54 2.60 -12.72
CA LEU A 108 -4.34 1.43 -13.07
C LEU A 108 -5.26 1.71 -14.26
N ASP A 109 -5.92 2.88 -14.27
CA ASP A 109 -6.78 3.27 -15.38
C ASP A 109 -5.97 3.38 -16.69
N ILE A 110 -4.84 4.10 -16.69
CA ILE A 110 -3.96 4.20 -17.87
C ILE A 110 -3.53 2.81 -18.37
N VAL A 111 -3.14 1.89 -17.48
CA VAL A 111 -2.73 0.55 -17.88
C VAL A 111 -3.90 -0.24 -18.46
N ARG A 112 -5.10 -0.12 -17.89
CA ARG A 112 -6.33 -0.73 -18.44
C ARG A 112 -6.63 -0.18 -19.84
N GLU A 113 -6.63 1.15 -20.02
CA GLU A 113 -6.86 1.82 -21.30
C GLU A 113 -5.89 1.33 -22.39
N LEU A 114 -4.61 1.12 -22.03
CA LEU A 114 -3.60 0.61 -22.97
C LEU A 114 -3.85 -0.85 -23.38
N VAL A 115 -4.53 -1.63 -22.55
CA VAL A 115 -4.83 -3.05 -22.81
C VAL A 115 -6.10 -3.21 -23.63
N ASP A 116 -7.17 -2.45 -23.33
CA ASP A 116 -8.49 -2.63 -23.95
C ASP A 116 -8.86 -1.54 -24.99
N GLY A 117 -8.11 -0.44 -25.05
CA GLY A 117 -8.33 0.67 -25.97
C GLY A 117 -9.50 1.59 -25.61
N GLN A 118 -10.16 1.41 -24.45
CA GLN A 118 -11.28 2.24 -24.00
C GLN A 118 -10.78 3.30 -23.02
N THR A 119 -10.99 4.58 -23.33
CA THR A 119 -10.60 5.70 -22.46
C THR A 119 -11.68 6.08 -21.45
N GLY A 120 -11.28 6.43 -20.23
CA GLY A 120 -12.14 6.95 -19.17
C GLY A 120 -13.00 5.91 -18.46
N VAL A 121 -13.90 6.43 -17.62
CA VAL A 121 -14.97 5.69 -16.91
C VAL A 121 -16.29 5.85 -17.63
#